data_AF-A0A2P6U209-F1
#
_entry.id   AF-A0A2P6U209-F1
#
_cell.length_a   1.000
_cell.length_b   1.000
_cell.length_c   1.000
_cell.angle_alpha   90.00
_cell.angle_beta   90.00
_cell.angle_gamma   90.00
#
_symmetry.space_group_name_H-M   'P 1'
#
loop_
_entity.id
_entity.type
_entity.pdbx_description
1 polymer ?
#
loop_
_entity_poly.entity_id
_entity_poly.type
_entity_poly.pdbx_seq_one_letter_code
_entity_poly.pdbx_strand_id
1 'polypeptide(L)'
;MALQHFTGHSQELALAAAAQITEEEREERRQEAEKLDEKLRFIVEKIPDRRYHIMGSNAGAGSGEFHMYRASRRREQERLERLEEEWEQRQQTEEFEKKQEELRKADEERTAKKRDKRNKKKEKQKAKKQKQGEGDVATAGAAPAADGEQQQQQGGGGSSDEDGKVEQADLD
;
A
#
# COMPACT_ATOMS: atom_id res chain seq x y z
N MET A 1 32.38 24.76 -10.01
CA MET A 1 31.55 25.52 -9.04
C MET A 1 30.46 24.59 -8.57
N ALA A 2 30.53 24.09 -7.32
CA ALA A 2 29.49 23.25 -6.73
C ALA A 2 28.61 24.13 -5.83
N LEU A 3 27.32 24.21 -6.14
CA LEU A 3 26.35 24.87 -5.27
C LEU A 3 26.17 24.01 -4.00
N GLN A 4 26.46 24.59 -2.84
CA GLN A 4 26.16 23.99 -1.55
C GLN A 4 24.67 24.14 -1.24
N HIS A 5 24.00 23.03 -0.95
CA HIS A 5 22.59 22.97 -0.58
C HIS A 5 22.44 23.33 0.90
N PHE A 6 21.91 24.52 1.20
CA PHE A 6 21.53 24.94 2.56
C PHE A 6 20.09 24.47 2.86
N THR A 7 19.93 23.18 3.16
CA THR A 7 18.62 22.60 3.49
C THR A 7 18.80 21.64 4.68
N GLY A 8 18.57 22.12 5.89
CA GLY A 8 18.63 21.27 7.08
C GLY A 8 17.92 21.91 8.25
N HIS A 9 18.48 22.98 8.80
CA HIS A 9 18.02 23.49 10.09
C HIS A 9 16.65 24.20 10.07
N SER A 10 16.34 24.96 9.02
CA SER A 10 15.05 25.65 8.91
C SER A 10 13.89 24.70 8.60
N GLN A 11 14.15 23.63 7.83
CA GLN A 11 13.16 22.60 7.53
C GLN A 11 12.93 21.70 8.75
N GLU A 12 13.97 21.34 9.49
CA GLU A 12 13.85 20.58 10.73
C GLU A 12 13.10 21.35 11.82
N LEU A 13 13.34 22.65 11.97
CA LEU A 13 12.58 23.49 12.91
C LEU A 13 11.12 23.66 12.47
N ALA A 14 10.84 23.80 11.17
CA ALA A 14 9.47 23.87 10.67
C ALA A 14 8.72 22.54 10.85
N LEU A 15 9.39 21.41 10.63
CA LEU A 15 8.83 20.07 10.87
C LEU A 15 8.67 19.76 12.36
N ALA A 16 9.60 20.21 13.21
CA ALA A 16 9.50 20.08 14.66
C ALA A 16 8.39 20.98 15.24
N ALA A 17 8.21 22.19 14.71
CA ALA A 17 7.09 23.07 15.06
C ALA A 17 5.73 22.49 14.62
N ALA A 18 5.67 21.82 13.46
CA ALA A 18 4.48 21.09 13.02
C ALA A 18 4.19 19.83 13.86
N ALA A 19 5.22 19.23 14.48
CA ALA A 19 5.09 18.06 15.36
C ALA A 19 4.66 18.40 16.79
N GLN A 20 4.81 19.67 17.24
CA GLN A 20 4.43 20.15 18.58
C GLN A 20 2.93 20.47 18.74
N ILE A 21 2.07 19.86 17.93
CA ILE A 21 0.65 19.84 18.26
C ILE A 21 0.50 18.92 19.47
N THR A 22 0.03 19.47 20.59
CA THR A 22 -0.26 18.68 21.78
C THR A 22 -1.34 17.64 21.47
N GLU A 23 -1.32 16.47 22.11
CA GLU A 23 -2.36 15.45 21.85
C GLU A 23 -3.77 16.01 22.13
N GLU A 24 -3.88 16.93 23.10
CA GLU A 24 -5.11 17.68 23.41
C GLU A 24 -5.59 18.51 22.21
N GLU A 25 -4.71 19.28 21.56
CA GLU A 25 -5.05 20.07 20.35
C GLU A 25 -5.40 19.18 19.14
N ARG A 26 -4.95 17.92 19.09
CA ARG A 26 -5.36 16.95 18.06
C ARG A 26 -6.75 16.41 18.33
N GLU A 27 -7.06 16.12 19.59
CA GLU A 27 -8.38 15.67 20.03
C GLU A 27 -9.43 16.75 19.85
N GLU A 28 -9.12 18.00 20.18
CA GLU A 28 -10.00 19.14 19.94
C GLU A 28 -10.30 19.31 18.46
N ARG A 29 -9.28 19.24 17.59
CA ARG A 29 -9.50 19.27 16.13
C ARG A 29 -10.36 18.13 15.60
N ARG A 30 -10.25 16.92 16.19
CA ARG A 30 -11.14 15.80 15.84
C ARG A 30 -12.59 16.09 16.24
N GLN A 31 -12.80 16.59 17.46
CA GLN A 31 -14.14 16.95 17.94
C GLN A 31 -14.75 18.10 17.13
N GLU A 32 -13.93 19.08 16.72
CA GLU A 32 -14.37 20.16 15.83
C GLU A 32 -14.73 19.64 14.44
N ALA A 33 -13.95 18.70 13.89
CA ALA A 33 -14.26 18.06 12.62
C ALA A 33 -15.57 17.24 12.70
N GLU A 34 -15.81 16.50 13.78
CA GLU A 34 -17.05 15.75 13.99
C GLU A 34 -18.27 16.69 14.08
N LYS A 35 -18.17 17.79 14.84
CA LYS A 35 -19.22 18.81 14.91
C LYS A 35 -19.47 19.46 13.54
N LEU A 36 -18.41 19.69 12.76
CA LEU A 36 -18.52 20.23 11.41
C LEU A 36 -19.25 19.24 10.50
N ASP A 37 -18.91 17.96 10.56
CA ASP A 37 -19.55 16.89 9.79
C ASP A 37 -21.03 16.77 10.13
N GLU A 38 -21.41 16.81 11.40
CA GLU A 38 -22.81 16.82 11.83
C GLU A 38 -23.57 18.01 11.26
N LYS A 39 -22.96 19.20 11.29
CA LYS A 39 -23.54 20.42 10.73
C LYS A 39 -23.68 20.34 9.21
N LEU A 40 -22.68 19.80 8.51
CA LEU A 40 -22.72 19.60 7.06
C LEU A 40 -23.79 18.59 6.67
N ARG A 41 -23.93 17.48 7.41
CA ARG A 41 -25.02 16.50 7.23
C ARG A 41 -26.38 17.16 7.42
N PHE A 42 -26.56 17.95 8.48
CA PHE A 42 -27.79 18.70 8.71
C PHE A 42 -28.11 19.65 7.56
N ILE A 43 -27.11 20.38 7.04
CA ILE A 43 -27.27 21.28 5.89
C ILE A 43 -27.72 20.50 4.66
N VAL A 44 -27.01 19.42 4.30
CA VAL A 44 -27.32 18.62 3.11
C VAL A 44 -28.71 17.98 3.19
N GLU A 45 -29.11 17.52 4.38
CA GLU A 45 -30.41 16.83 4.56
C GLU A 45 -31.58 17.80 4.71
N LYS A 46 -31.41 18.88 5.49
CA LYS A 46 -32.53 19.75 5.90
C LYS A 46 -32.66 21.02 5.06
N ILE A 47 -31.60 21.48 4.40
CA ILE A 47 -31.65 22.68 3.59
C ILE A 47 -31.92 22.29 2.12
N PRO A 48 -33.03 22.76 1.52
CA PRO A 48 -33.30 22.51 0.12
C PRO A 48 -32.26 23.17 -0.79
N ASP A 49 -31.64 22.41 -1.69
CA ASP A 49 -30.74 22.96 -2.71
C ASP A 49 -31.55 23.70 -3.79
N ARG A 50 -31.69 25.02 -3.62
CA ARG A 50 -32.42 25.89 -4.54
C ARG A 50 -31.46 26.61 -5.47
N ARG A 51 -31.59 26.36 -6.77
CA ARG A 51 -30.95 27.19 -7.80
C ARG A 51 -31.91 28.31 -8.20
N TYR A 52 -31.48 29.54 -7.99
CA TYR A 52 -32.33 30.73 -8.23
C TYR A 52 -32.35 31.20 -9.68
N HIS A 53 -31.40 30.77 -10.52
CA HIS A 53 -31.26 31.23 -11.91
C HIS A 53 -31.65 30.14 -12.93
N ILE A 54 -32.84 29.55 -12.77
CA ILE A 54 -33.37 28.59 -13.74
C ILE A 54 -34.34 29.32 -14.68
N MET A 55 -33.97 29.38 -15.95
CA MET A 55 -34.85 29.86 -17.01
C MET A 55 -35.83 28.75 -17.43
N GLY A 56 -37.04 29.10 -17.88
CA GLY A 56 -38.07 28.11 -18.23
C GLY A 56 -37.63 27.15 -19.34
N SER A 57 -38.14 25.92 -19.35
CA SER A 57 -37.70 24.82 -20.23
C SER A 57 -37.90 25.07 -21.74
N ASN A 58 -38.74 26.04 -22.11
CA ASN A 58 -39.00 26.44 -23.50
C ASN A 58 -38.49 27.87 -23.81
N ALA A 59 -37.71 28.46 -22.92
CA ALA A 59 -37.08 29.74 -23.20
C ALA A 59 -35.81 29.52 -24.05
N GLY A 60 -35.51 30.46 -24.96
CA GLY A 60 -34.31 30.39 -25.81
C GLY A 60 -33.01 30.69 -25.05
N ALA A 61 -31.86 30.29 -25.61
CA ALA A 61 -30.57 30.47 -24.95
C ALA A 61 -30.26 31.95 -24.64
N GLY A 62 -30.07 32.26 -23.35
CA GLY A 62 -29.64 33.59 -22.90
C GLY A 62 -28.14 33.80 -23.09
N SER A 63 -27.69 35.07 -23.06
CA SER A 63 -26.28 35.43 -23.24
C SER A 63 -25.34 34.89 -22.14
N GLY A 64 -25.87 34.61 -20.94
CA GLY A 64 -25.12 34.05 -19.81
C GLY A 64 -25.05 32.51 -19.80
N GLU A 65 -25.89 31.83 -20.58
CA GLU A 65 -26.01 30.37 -20.56
C GLU A 65 -24.70 29.69 -21.00
N PHE A 66 -24.00 30.28 -21.97
CA PHE A 66 -22.72 29.79 -22.44
C PHE A 66 -21.67 29.71 -21.31
N HIS A 67 -21.60 30.72 -20.45
CA HIS A 67 -20.64 30.72 -19.35
C HIS A 67 -21.03 29.76 -18.23
N MET A 68 -22.33 29.60 -17.97
CA MET A 68 -22.84 28.60 -17.03
C MET A 68 -22.52 27.18 -17.50
N TYR A 69 -22.77 26.88 -18.78
CA TYR A 69 -22.41 25.61 -19.38
C TYR A 69 -20.90 25.36 -19.27
N ARG A 70 -20.06 26.31 -19.68
CA ARG A 70 -18.60 26.17 -19.58
C ARG A 70 -18.13 25.88 -18.15
N ALA A 71 -18.67 26.57 -17.16
CA ALA A 71 -18.34 26.34 -15.75
C ALA A 71 -18.83 24.96 -15.26
N SER A 72 -20.04 24.55 -15.67
CA SER A 72 -20.59 23.23 -15.31
C SER A 72 -19.82 22.08 -15.95
N ARG A 73 -19.45 22.21 -17.22
CA ARG A 73 -18.66 21.23 -17.96
C ARG A 73 -17.28 21.06 -17.35
N ARG A 74 -16.62 22.16 -16.99
CA ARG A 74 -15.32 22.09 -16.31
C ARG A 74 -15.43 21.36 -14.97
N ARG A 75 -16.42 21.72 -14.14
CA ARG A 75 -16.68 21.03 -12.87
C ARG A 75 -16.93 19.54 -13.06
N GLU A 76 -17.62 19.16 -14.13
CA GLU A 76 -17.90 17.75 -14.43
C GLU A 76 -16.66 17.01 -14.96
N GLN A 77 -15.83 17.65 -15.79
CA GLN A 77 -14.56 17.08 -16.23
C GLN A 77 -13.63 16.82 -15.06
N GLU A 78 -13.42 17.81 -14.19
CA GLU A 78 -12.62 17.67 -12.97
C GLU A 78 -13.16 16.55 -12.05
N ARG A 79 -14.49 16.36 -12.01
CA ARG A 79 -15.12 15.28 -11.25
C ARG A 79 -14.82 13.91 -11.84
N LEU A 80 -14.88 13.78 -13.17
CA LEU A 80 -14.59 12.53 -13.88
C LEU A 80 -13.11 12.17 -13.77
N GLU A 81 -12.21 13.15 -13.97
CA GLU A 81 -10.77 12.98 -13.81
C GLU A 81 -10.42 12.47 -12.41
N ARG A 82 -10.97 13.08 -11.35
CA ARG A 82 -10.74 12.61 -9.97
C ARG A 82 -11.23 11.18 -9.75
N LEU A 83 -12.40 10.84 -10.30
CA LEU A 83 -12.97 9.50 -10.15
C LEU A 83 -12.11 8.44 -10.84
N GLU A 84 -11.57 8.76 -12.02
CA GLU A 84 -10.66 7.91 -12.78
C GLU A 84 -9.32 7.74 -12.04
N GLU A 85 -8.73 8.83 -11.54
CA GLU A 85 -7.52 8.79 -10.73
C GLU A 85 -7.69 7.93 -9.47
N GLU A 86 -8.80 8.09 -8.74
CA GLU A 86 -9.11 7.26 -7.57
C GLU A 86 -9.27 5.78 -7.94
N TRP A 87 -9.90 5.49 -9.08
CA TRP A 87 -10.09 4.13 -9.56
C TRP A 87 -8.76 3.47 -9.93
N GLU A 88 -7.91 4.15 -10.67
CA GLU A 88 -6.57 3.67 -11.01
C GLU A 88 -5.71 3.41 -9.77
N GLN A 89 -5.74 4.32 -8.79
CA GLN A 89 -5.04 4.13 -7.52
C GLN A 89 -5.55 2.90 -6.76
N ARG A 90 -6.86 2.67 -6.72
CA ARG A 90 -7.45 1.46 -6.11
C ARG A 90 -7.01 0.20 -6.84
N GLN A 91 -7.01 0.18 -8.17
CA GLN A 91 -6.55 -0.98 -8.93
C GLN A 91 -5.07 -1.28 -8.68
N GLN A 92 -4.20 -0.25 -8.72
CA GLN A 92 -2.77 -0.42 -8.47
C GLN A 92 -2.48 -0.92 -7.05
N THR A 93 -3.21 -0.42 -6.05
CA THR A 93 -3.06 -0.88 -4.66
C THR A 93 -3.54 -2.31 -4.48
N GLU A 94 -4.68 -2.68 -5.04
CA GLU A 94 -5.19 -4.06 -5.01
C GLU A 94 -4.24 -5.04 -5.71
N GLU A 95 -3.68 -4.67 -6.87
CA GLU A 95 -2.70 -5.49 -7.59
C GLU A 95 -1.42 -5.67 -6.79
N PHE A 96 -0.93 -4.58 -6.18
CA PHE A 96 0.25 -4.63 -5.34
C PHE A 96 0.04 -5.52 -4.11
N GLU A 97 -1.10 -5.39 -3.43
CA GLU A 97 -1.46 -6.22 -2.27
C GLU A 97 -1.55 -7.71 -2.64
N LYS A 98 -2.24 -8.04 -3.75
CA LYS A 98 -2.30 -9.42 -4.26
C LYS A 98 -0.91 -9.99 -4.51
N LYS A 99 -0.03 -9.23 -5.19
CA LYS A 99 1.34 -9.65 -5.48
C LYS A 99 2.17 -9.84 -4.20
N GLN A 100 2.03 -8.97 -3.21
CA GLN A 100 2.70 -9.12 -1.92
C GLN A 100 2.22 -10.37 -1.17
N GLU A 101 0.91 -10.63 -1.17
CA GLU A 101 0.35 -11.83 -0.56
C GLU A 101 0.85 -13.12 -1.23
N GLU A 102 0.94 -13.14 -2.57
CA GLU A 102 1.46 -14.30 -3.31
C GLU A 102 2.92 -14.58 -2.98
N LEU A 103 3.77 -13.54 -2.94
CA LEU A 103 5.17 -13.67 -2.55
C LEU A 103 5.29 -14.18 -1.11
N ARG A 104 4.51 -13.60 -0.19
CA ARG A 104 4.48 -14.03 1.21
C ARG A 104 4.04 -15.49 1.35
N LYS A 105 2.99 -15.92 0.66
CA LYS A 105 2.52 -17.32 0.64
C LYS A 105 3.60 -18.25 0.09
N ALA A 106 4.26 -17.89 -1.00
CA ALA A 106 5.35 -18.68 -1.58
C ALA A 106 6.54 -18.85 -0.61
N ASP A 107 6.92 -17.80 0.11
CA ASP A 107 7.98 -17.85 1.11
C ASP A 107 7.57 -18.64 2.36
N GLU A 108 6.32 -18.50 2.82
CA GLU A 108 5.74 -19.30 3.90
C GLU A 108 5.72 -20.79 3.53
N GLU A 109 5.34 -21.16 2.30
CA GLU A 109 5.40 -22.55 1.83
C GLU A 109 6.82 -23.10 1.77
N ARG A 110 7.78 -22.31 1.25
CA ARG A 110 9.20 -22.71 1.18
C ARG A 110 9.78 -22.91 2.57
N THR A 111 9.47 -22.02 3.50
CA THR A 111 9.93 -22.11 4.89
C THR A 111 9.24 -23.24 5.66
N ALA A 112 7.94 -23.48 5.45
CA ALA A 112 7.20 -24.60 6.02
C ALA A 112 7.76 -25.95 5.56
N LYS A 113 7.95 -26.15 4.25
CA LYS A 113 8.58 -27.38 3.69
C LYS A 113 9.95 -27.66 4.32
N LYS A 114 10.79 -26.62 4.50
CA LYS A 114 12.10 -26.74 5.16
C LYS A 114 11.97 -27.03 6.67
N ARG A 115 11.01 -26.39 7.36
CA ARG A 115 10.71 -26.61 8.77
C ARG A 115 10.26 -28.05 9.03
N ASP A 116 9.38 -28.59 8.20
CA ASP A 116 8.87 -29.96 8.32
C ASP A 116 9.97 -31.00 8.13
N LYS A 117 10.86 -30.81 7.14
CA LYS A 117 12.04 -31.67 6.96
C LYS A 117 12.93 -31.69 8.21
N ARG A 118 13.16 -30.53 8.82
CA ARG A 118 13.96 -30.40 10.05
C ARG A 118 13.25 -31.02 11.26
N ASN A 119 11.94 -30.85 11.39
CA ASN A 119 11.15 -31.45 12.47
C ASN A 119 11.15 -32.97 12.38
N LYS A 120 10.93 -33.55 11.19
CA LYS A 120 11.06 -35.00 10.95
C LYS A 120 12.46 -35.52 11.29
N LYS A 121 13.53 -34.78 10.95
CA LYS A 121 14.91 -35.15 11.33
C LYS A 121 15.10 -35.12 12.85
N LYS A 122 14.60 -34.09 13.53
CA LYS A 122 14.65 -33.96 15.00
C LYS A 122 13.88 -35.10 15.69
N GLU A 123 12.69 -35.45 15.20
CA GLU A 123 11.88 -36.56 15.72
C GLU A 123 12.60 -37.91 15.56
N LYS A 124 13.18 -38.19 14.39
CA LYS A 124 13.98 -39.40 14.17
C LYS A 124 15.20 -39.47 15.10
N GLN A 125 15.88 -38.35 15.33
CA GLN A 125 17.01 -38.28 16.27
C GLN A 125 16.55 -38.52 17.72
N LYS A 126 15.44 -37.93 18.14
CA LYS A 126 14.85 -38.16 19.47
C LYS A 126 14.45 -39.63 19.65
N ALA A 127 13.78 -40.23 18.66
CA ALA A 127 13.38 -41.64 18.70
C ALA A 127 14.59 -42.58 18.75
N LYS A 128 15.68 -42.27 18.01
CA LYS A 128 16.93 -43.04 18.09
C LYS A 128 17.59 -42.91 19.47
N LYS A 129 17.62 -41.71 20.04
CA LYS A 129 18.15 -41.47 21.39
C LYS A 129 17.32 -42.16 22.48
N GLN A 130 16.00 -42.24 22.32
CA GLN A 130 15.12 -42.98 23.23
C GLN A 130 15.33 -44.51 23.10
N LYS A 131 15.45 -45.05 21.88
CA LYS A 131 15.78 -46.47 21.68
C LYS A 131 17.19 -46.86 22.17
N GLN A 132 18.13 -45.92 22.17
CA GLN A 132 19.47 -46.12 22.71
C GLN A 132 19.58 -45.78 24.20
N GLY A 133 18.51 -45.22 24.82
CA GLY A 133 18.47 -44.78 26.21
C GLY A 133 17.81 -45.76 27.17
N GLU A 134 17.47 -46.97 26.73
CA GLU A 134 17.13 -48.11 27.62
C GLU A 134 18.38 -48.92 28.03
N GLY A 135 19.56 -48.36 27.77
CA GLY A 135 20.82 -48.76 28.38
C GLY A 135 21.63 -47.50 28.68
N ASP A 136 22.03 -47.37 29.95
CA ASP A 136 22.98 -46.40 30.49
C ASP A 136 22.42 -45.05 30.98
N VAL A 137 22.20 -45.04 32.28
CA VAL A 137 22.22 -43.88 33.17
C VAL A 137 23.65 -43.31 33.22
N ALA A 138 23.73 -41.98 33.24
CA ALA A 138 24.88 -41.14 33.58
C ALA A 138 25.84 -40.73 32.45
N THR A 139 25.84 -39.43 32.11
CA THR A 139 26.95 -38.52 32.46
C THR A 139 26.70 -37.12 31.88
N ALA A 140 27.12 -36.12 32.65
CA ALA A 140 26.97 -34.70 32.40
C ALA A 140 27.97 -34.15 31.36
N GLY A 141 27.56 -33.07 30.68
CA GLY A 141 28.42 -31.97 30.25
C GLY A 141 29.35 -32.18 29.05
N ALA A 142 29.03 -31.54 27.92
CA ALA A 142 29.99 -30.81 27.07
C ALA A 142 29.27 -30.22 25.83
N ALA A 143 29.34 -28.91 25.66
CA ALA A 143 29.21 -28.28 24.35
C ALA A 143 30.45 -28.63 23.49
N PRO A 144 30.33 -28.62 22.16
CA PRO A 144 31.14 -27.65 21.44
C PRO A 144 30.43 -26.98 20.26
N ALA A 145 31.10 -25.93 19.80
CA ALA A 145 30.70 -24.92 18.86
C ALA A 145 30.68 -25.37 17.38
N ALA A 146 30.02 -24.52 16.58
CA ALA A 146 30.29 -24.12 15.20
C ALA A 146 30.80 -25.17 14.20
N ASP A 147 30.01 -25.41 13.15
CA ASP A 147 30.55 -25.60 11.81
C ASP A 147 29.61 -24.92 10.80
N GLY A 148 30.16 -24.00 10.02
CA GLY A 148 29.48 -23.27 8.98
C GLY A 148 29.82 -23.84 7.63
N GLU A 149 28.81 -24.16 6.83
CA GLU A 149 28.97 -24.35 5.39
C GLU A 149 28.23 -23.24 4.66
N GLN A 150 29.02 -22.25 4.22
CA GLN A 150 28.69 -21.41 3.08
C GLN A 150 28.83 -22.28 1.83
N GLN A 151 27.79 -22.38 1.01
CA GLN A 151 27.94 -22.70 -0.40
C GLN A 151 27.50 -21.50 -1.22
N GLN A 152 28.51 -20.78 -1.72
CA GLN A 152 28.40 -19.90 -2.86
C GLN A 152 28.31 -20.79 -4.12
N GLN A 153 27.32 -20.53 -4.97
CA GLN A 153 27.39 -20.83 -6.40
C GLN A 153 27.00 -19.55 -7.16
N GLN A 154 28.03 -18.79 -7.56
CA GLN A 154 28.03 -18.06 -8.83
C GLN A 154 28.36 -19.11 -9.91
N GLY A 155 27.92 -19.13 -11.16
CA GLY A 155 27.24 -18.20 -12.06
C GLY A 155 27.53 -18.77 -13.47
N GLY A 156 26.57 -18.71 -14.40
CA GLY A 156 26.77 -19.18 -15.77
C GLY A 156 25.52 -18.93 -16.61
N GLY A 157 25.55 -17.85 -17.40
CA GLY A 157 24.43 -17.40 -18.22
C GLY A 157 24.44 -17.95 -19.65
N GLY A 158 23.35 -17.62 -20.36
CA GLY A 158 23.32 -17.49 -21.81
C GLY A 158 22.59 -18.58 -22.60
N SER A 159 21.29 -18.39 -22.86
CA SER A 159 20.72 -18.69 -24.18
C SER A 159 19.64 -17.65 -24.47
N SER A 160 19.97 -16.72 -25.37
CA SER A 160 19.05 -15.76 -25.95
C SER A 160 18.30 -16.36 -27.14
N ASP A 161 17.19 -15.68 -27.45
CA ASP A 161 16.46 -15.63 -28.73
C ASP A 161 15.42 -16.72 -29.01
N GLU A 162 14.13 -16.36 -28.90
CA GLU A 162 13.26 -16.26 -30.09
C GLU A 162 12.02 -15.38 -29.82
N ASP A 163 11.66 -14.66 -30.88
CA ASP A 163 10.75 -13.53 -30.99
C ASP A 163 9.26 -13.83 -30.69
N GLY A 164 8.57 -12.83 -30.14
CA GLY A 164 7.12 -12.82 -29.96
C GLY A 164 6.54 -11.42 -30.13
N LYS A 165 6.55 -10.94 -31.38
CA LYS A 165 5.87 -9.74 -31.86
C LYS A 165 4.36 -9.85 -31.59
N VAL A 166 3.78 -8.98 -30.77
CA VAL A 166 2.32 -8.83 -30.64
C VAL A 166 1.91 -7.53 -31.33
N GLU A 167 1.10 -7.68 -32.36
CA GLU A 167 0.55 -6.63 -33.21
C GLU A 167 -0.26 -5.60 -32.41
N GLN A 168 -0.11 -4.34 -32.82
CA GLN A 168 -1.06 -3.28 -32.54
C GLN A 168 -2.39 -3.64 -33.20
N ALA A 169 -3.44 -3.80 -32.40
CA ALA A 169 -4.80 -3.82 -32.92
C ALA A 169 -5.27 -2.37 -33.04
N ASP A 170 -5.47 -1.94 -34.28
CA ASP A 170 -6.22 -0.73 -34.62
C ASP A 170 -7.66 -0.88 -34.11
N LEU A 171 -8.12 0.10 -33.35
CA LEU A 171 -9.52 0.29 -32.98
C LEU A 171 -10.06 1.41 -33.87
N ASP A 172 -10.91 1.05 -34.83
CA ASP A 172 -11.79 1.94 -35.60
C ASP A 172 -12.82 2.66 -34.69
#